data_AF-A0A2V6LW32-F1
#
_entry.id   AF-A0A2V6LW32-F1
#
_cell.length_a   1.000
_cell.length_b   1.000
_cell.length_c   1.000
_cell.angle_alpha   90.00
_cell.angle_beta   90.00
_cell.angle_gamma   90.00
#
_symmetry.space_group_name_H-M   'P 1'
#
loop_
_entity.id
_entity.type
_entity.pdbx_description
1 polymer ?
#
loop_
_entity_poly.entity_id
_entity_poly.type
_entity_poly.pdbx_seq_one_letter_code
_entity_poly.pdbx_strand_id
1 'polypeptide(L)'
;MSALNTKRCNSCQTLYQSDGETVRLETILIGGGSPKRRLTVMPRSVLLLHVLFCSLSAARAQDPVKVAPQNYKVLLENDRVRVLEALLKPSDRTPQHSHPTRVVYSLSDHSAIFRSPEGRVTHSVSKAGDTVWRDRVIHSEENDGKTDSHAILVEFKESPAHAEALTRSDYFVTGESSSRLFVRHVTFGSNQQLPILLVPGGSPPSEVLFDLPVAGYSLADDLARMGLDVFLMNPRGWGKSTPAPNSAEAVGDSKQVTADIGSVVGDILRNTGQARLVLFGHASGGLWAAMYATQHQDNVAALVLLNSMYGVDAPWGLRQRFEDPNHPGTFDARAGPYRLHSGGIARRLEPIDPSFQQGRLA
;
A
#
# COMPACT_ATOMS: atom_id res chain seq x y z
N MET A 1 -34.30 6.62 38.17
CA MET A 1 -33.34 7.36 37.32
C MET A 1 -32.36 6.36 36.76
N SER A 2 -32.57 5.93 35.52
CA SER A 2 -31.75 4.91 34.85
C SER A 2 -30.69 5.61 34.01
N ALA A 3 -29.42 5.24 34.19
CA ALA A 3 -28.29 5.91 33.55
C ALA A 3 -28.29 5.76 32.01
N LEU A 4 -28.17 6.88 31.30
CA LEU A 4 -27.96 6.94 29.85
C LEU A 4 -26.50 6.59 29.54
N ASN A 5 -26.25 5.40 28.99
CA ASN A 5 -24.92 5.03 28.49
C ASN A 5 -24.77 5.46 27.02
N THR A 6 -23.87 6.41 26.76
CA THR A 6 -23.54 6.87 25.41
C THR A 6 -22.28 6.17 24.89
N LYS A 7 -22.34 5.53 23.72
CA LYS A 7 -21.14 5.19 22.91
C LYS A 7 -21.06 6.15 21.72
N ARG A 8 -19.93 6.84 21.56
CA ARG A 8 -19.67 7.72 20.41
C ARG A 8 -19.11 6.91 19.23
N CYS A 9 -19.67 7.12 18.04
CA CYS A 9 -19.07 6.79 16.76
C CYS A 9 -19.10 8.06 15.88
N ASN A 10 -18.03 8.33 15.12
CA ASN A 10 -17.69 9.66 14.58
C ASN A 10 -18.60 10.23 13.48
N SER A 11 -19.78 9.65 13.20
CA SER A 11 -20.73 10.21 12.22
C SER A 11 -22.21 10.06 12.58
N CYS A 12 -22.55 9.55 13.77
CA CYS A 12 -23.93 9.47 14.24
C CYS A 12 -24.01 9.39 15.77
N GLN A 13 -24.88 10.18 16.40
CA GLN A 13 -25.23 9.99 17.81
C GLN A 13 -26.51 9.16 17.88
N THR A 14 -26.40 7.93 18.37
CA THR A 14 -27.55 7.07 18.66
C THR A 14 -27.81 7.06 20.16
N LEU A 15 -28.94 7.62 20.58
CA LEU A 15 -29.42 7.55 21.95
C LEU A 15 -30.39 6.38 22.07
N TYR A 16 -30.21 5.57 23.12
CA TYR A 16 -31.10 4.46 23.43
C TYR A 16 -31.64 4.62 24.84
N GLN A 17 -32.96 4.44 24.97
CA GLN A 17 -33.64 4.38 26.26
C GLN A 17 -34.47 3.10 26.34
N SER A 18 -34.36 2.41 27.49
CA SER A 18 -35.05 1.16 27.80
C SER A 18 -35.98 1.36 28.98
N ASP A 19 -37.23 0.95 28.84
CA ASP A 19 -38.24 0.94 29.92
C ASP A 19 -38.61 -0.48 30.39
N GLY A 20 -37.82 -1.48 30.00
CA GLY A 20 -38.01 -2.88 30.40
C GLY A 20 -38.76 -3.72 29.36
N GLU A 21 -39.69 -3.14 28.59
CA GLU A 21 -40.46 -3.85 27.56
C GLU A 21 -40.12 -3.43 26.13
N THR A 22 -39.79 -2.16 25.91
CA THR A 22 -39.49 -1.61 24.58
C THR A 22 -38.11 -0.97 24.49
N VAL A 23 -37.57 -0.91 23.27
CA VAL A 23 -36.30 -0.27 22.96
C VAL A 23 -36.56 0.89 22.02
N ARG A 24 -36.33 2.12 22.49
CA ARG A 24 -36.43 3.33 21.66
C ARG A 24 -35.04 3.75 21.19
N LEU A 25 -34.82 3.68 19.89
CA LEU A 25 -33.60 4.16 19.25
C LEU A 25 -33.88 5.50 18.58
N GLU A 26 -33.13 6.52 19.00
CA GLU A 26 -33.17 7.85 18.40
C GLU A 26 -31.84 8.11 17.70
N THR A 27 -31.87 8.13 16.37
CA THR A 27 -30.68 8.34 15.53
C THR A 27 -30.65 9.79 15.09
N ILE A 28 -29.60 10.52 15.49
CA ILE A 28 -29.35 11.91 15.08
C ILE A 28 -28.25 11.90 14.01
N LEU A 29 -28.65 12.10 12.76
CA LEU A 29 -27.74 12.30 11.63
C LEU A 29 -27.24 13.75 11.65
N ILE A 30 -25.92 13.94 11.80
CA ILE A 30 -25.28 15.25 11.76
C ILE A 30 -24.61 15.40 10.39
N GLY A 31 -25.32 16.02 9.46
CA GLY A 31 -24.79 16.50 8.17
C GLY A 31 -25.36 17.89 7.93
N GLY A 32 -24.56 18.80 7.34
CA GLY A 32 -24.69 20.27 7.35
C GLY A 32 -26.03 20.90 6.91
N GLY A 33 -27.10 20.64 7.66
CA GLY A 33 -28.44 21.20 7.57
C GLY A 33 -29.25 20.77 8.81
N SER A 34 -30.43 21.37 9.02
CA SER A 34 -31.24 21.17 10.23
C SER A 34 -31.49 19.68 10.56
N PRO A 35 -31.30 19.24 11.81
CA PRO A 35 -31.35 17.82 12.16
C PRO A 35 -32.74 17.22 11.97
N LYS A 36 -32.84 16.14 11.19
CA LYS A 36 -34.07 15.33 11.06
C LYS A 36 -34.03 14.16 12.05
N ARG A 37 -35.00 14.11 12.97
CA ARG A 37 -35.18 12.99 13.91
C ARG A 37 -36.05 11.91 13.28
N ARG A 38 -35.61 10.66 13.32
CA ARG A 38 -36.42 9.49 12.92
C ARG A 38 -36.51 8.52 14.10
N LEU A 39 -37.72 8.28 14.58
CA LEU A 39 -37.99 7.40 15.71
C LEU A 39 -38.39 6.02 15.19
N THR A 40 -37.67 4.97 15.57
CA THR A 40 -38.04 3.58 15.27
C THR A 40 -38.24 2.83 16.58
N VAL A 41 -39.39 2.20 16.75
CA VAL A 41 -39.73 1.38 17.93
C VAL A 41 -39.77 -0.08 17.49
N MET A 42 -38.95 -0.94 18.11
CA MET A 42 -38.94 -2.37 17.83
C MET A 42 -39.10 -3.20 19.13
N PRO A 43 -39.77 -4.36 19.06
CA PRO A 43 -39.94 -5.25 20.21
C PRO A 43 -38.62 -5.98 20.57
N ARG A 44 -38.35 -6.15 21.88
CA ARG A 44 -37.11 -6.74 22.45
C ARG A 44 -36.75 -8.11 21.88
N SER A 45 -37.75 -8.90 21.48
CA SER A 45 -37.58 -10.25 20.92
C SER A 45 -36.76 -10.27 19.63
N VAL A 46 -36.78 -9.20 18.82
CA VAL A 46 -35.99 -9.10 17.58
C VAL A 46 -34.54 -8.70 17.87
N LEU A 47 -34.30 -7.89 18.91
CA LEU A 47 -32.96 -7.46 19.32
C LEU A 47 -32.19 -8.58 20.03
N LEU A 48 -32.86 -9.38 20.85
CA LEU A 48 -32.28 -10.59 21.46
C LEU A 48 -31.88 -11.63 20.42
N LEU A 49 -32.65 -11.76 19.32
CA LEU A 49 -32.29 -12.64 18.21
C LEU A 49 -31.03 -12.14 17.48
N HIS A 50 -30.86 -10.82 17.30
CA HIS A 50 -29.68 -10.23 16.67
C HIS A 50 -28.43 -10.28 17.57
N VAL A 51 -28.58 -10.12 18.89
CA VAL A 51 -27.47 -10.27 19.84
C VAL A 51 -27.09 -11.74 20.00
N LEU A 52 -28.04 -12.68 19.98
CA LEU A 52 -27.74 -14.12 19.96
C LEU A 52 -27.05 -14.55 18.65
N PHE A 53 -27.48 -14.01 17.50
CA PHE A 53 -26.83 -14.27 16.19
C PHE A 53 -25.42 -13.66 16.09
N CYS A 54 -25.17 -12.50 16.71
CA CYS A 54 -23.83 -11.92 16.81
C CYS A 54 -22.93 -12.59 17.88
N SER A 55 -23.49 -13.45 18.74
CA SER A 55 -22.73 -14.25 19.72
C SER A 55 -22.47 -15.70 19.30
N LEU A 56 -22.98 -16.15 18.14
CA LEU A 56 -22.29 -17.21 17.38
C LEU A 56 -21.01 -16.61 16.79
N SER A 57 -20.09 -16.32 17.71
CA SER A 57 -18.71 -16.01 17.39
C SER A 57 -18.23 -17.12 16.47
N ALA A 58 -17.82 -16.77 15.25
CA ALA A 58 -16.84 -17.58 14.53
C ALA A 58 -15.80 -17.98 15.57
N ALA A 59 -15.71 -19.28 15.86
CA ALA A 59 -14.85 -19.79 16.91
C ALA A 59 -13.46 -19.20 16.66
N ARG A 60 -13.05 -18.22 17.47
CA ARG A 60 -11.67 -17.77 17.49
C ARG A 60 -10.92 -18.95 18.07
N ALA A 61 -10.45 -19.83 17.20
CA ALA A 61 -9.62 -20.93 17.63
C ALA A 61 -8.42 -20.34 18.35
N GLN A 62 -8.14 -20.89 19.52
CA GLN A 62 -7.24 -20.29 20.49
C GLN A 62 -5.80 -20.55 20.07
N ASP A 63 -4.87 -19.83 20.70
CA ASP A 63 -3.43 -19.99 20.48
C ASP A 63 -2.99 -21.42 20.89
N PRO A 64 -2.25 -22.17 20.05
CA PRO A 64 -1.78 -23.52 20.37
C PRO A 64 -1.03 -23.59 21.70
N VAL A 65 -0.21 -22.58 22.03
CA VAL A 65 0.56 -22.54 23.27
C VAL A 65 -0.34 -22.45 24.49
N LYS A 66 -1.55 -21.89 24.36
CA LYS A 66 -2.51 -21.76 25.45
C LYS A 66 -3.34 -23.02 25.66
N VAL A 67 -3.74 -23.68 24.57
CA VAL A 67 -4.65 -24.85 24.65
C VAL A 67 -3.94 -26.20 24.70
N ALA A 68 -2.68 -26.26 24.27
CA ALA A 68 -1.83 -27.44 24.36
C ALA A 68 -0.41 -27.06 24.85
N PRO A 69 -0.28 -26.42 26.04
CA PRO A 69 1.02 -25.97 26.55
C PRO A 69 2.02 -27.11 26.76
N GLN A 70 1.55 -28.35 26.91
CA GLN A 70 2.39 -29.53 27.00
C GLN A 70 3.03 -29.94 25.66
N ASN A 71 2.44 -29.52 24.53
CA ASN A 71 2.90 -29.89 23.19
C ASN A 71 3.64 -28.75 22.48
N TYR A 72 3.48 -27.49 22.91
CA TYR A 72 4.10 -26.35 22.26
C TYR A 72 4.93 -25.51 23.22
N LYS A 73 6.13 -25.14 22.78
CA LYS A 73 7.03 -24.25 23.50
C LYS A 73 7.42 -23.07 22.61
N VAL A 74 7.34 -21.85 23.15
CA VAL A 74 7.84 -20.66 22.45
C VAL A 74 9.36 -20.62 22.58
N LEU A 75 10.07 -20.61 21.45
CA LEU A 75 11.53 -20.50 21.40
C LEU A 75 11.98 -19.06 21.16
N LEU A 76 11.25 -18.32 20.33
CA LEU A 76 11.53 -16.93 19.98
C LEU A 76 10.22 -16.22 19.66
N GLU A 77 10.10 -14.96 20.06
CA GLU A 77 9.00 -14.10 19.63
C GLU A 77 9.50 -12.66 19.42
N ASN A 78 9.23 -12.09 18.26
CA ASN A 78 9.49 -10.69 17.95
C ASN A 78 8.33 -10.10 17.13
N ASP A 79 8.49 -8.90 16.56
CA ASP A 79 7.43 -8.21 15.83
C ASP A 79 7.08 -8.82 14.46
N ARG A 80 7.95 -9.68 13.92
CA ARG A 80 7.79 -10.29 12.59
C ARG A 80 7.40 -11.75 12.65
N VAL A 81 7.96 -12.49 13.59
CA VAL A 81 7.80 -13.94 13.69
C VAL A 81 7.66 -14.41 15.13
N ARG A 82 7.00 -15.55 15.27
CA ARG A 82 7.03 -16.40 16.46
C ARG A 82 7.57 -17.77 16.05
N VAL A 83 8.55 -18.28 16.78
CA VAL A 83 9.11 -19.61 16.57
C VAL A 83 8.64 -20.52 17.69
N LEU A 84 7.92 -21.58 17.31
CA LEU A 84 7.43 -22.59 18.23
C LEU A 84 8.18 -23.91 17.99
N GLU A 85 8.49 -24.60 19.07
CA GLU A 85 8.78 -26.03 19.05
C GLU A 85 7.47 -26.79 19.32
N ALA A 86 7.14 -27.71 18.43
CA ALA A 86 6.00 -28.61 18.57
C ALA A 86 6.51 -30.03 18.81
N LEU A 87 6.11 -30.65 19.93
CA LEU A 87 6.43 -32.02 20.28
C LEU A 87 5.15 -32.76 20.71
N LEU A 88 4.72 -33.71 19.87
CA LEU A 88 3.56 -34.56 20.13
C LEU A 88 4.02 -36.01 20.27
N LYS A 89 3.77 -36.63 21.42
CA LYS A 89 4.03 -38.06 21.63
C LYS A 89 3.01 -38.91 20.85
N PRO A 90 3.28 -40.20 20.62
CA PRO A 90 2.31 -41.10 20.01
C PRO A 90 0.94 -41.01 20.70
N SER A 91 -0.12 -40.87 19.92
CA SER A 91 -1.51 -40.69 20.38
C SER A 91 -1.83 -39.37 21.08
N ASP A 92 -0.88 -38.44 21.21
CA ASP A 92 -1.19 -37.09 21.69
C ASP A 92 -2.18 -36.40 20.74
N ARG A 93 -3.11 -35.65 21.33
CA ARG A 93 -4.11 -34.85 20.61
C ARG A 93 -4.12 -33.43 21.14
N THR A 94 -4.21 -32.47 20.23
CA THR A 94 -4.36 -31.07 20.57
C THR A 94 -5.83 -30.64 20.44
N PRO A 95 -6.36 -29.77 21.31
CA PRO A 95 -7.63 -29.11 21.08
C PRO A 95 -7.59 -28.26 19.81
N GLN A 96 -8.75 -27.86 19.32
CA GLN A 96 -8.85 -26.99 18.15
C GLN A 96 -8.18 -25.63 18.41
N HIS A 97 -7.19 -25.30 17.60
CA HIS A 97 -6.38 -24.08 17.70
C HIS A 97 -6.14 -23.48 16.32
N SER A 98 -5.65 -22.24 16.28
CA SER A 98 -5.28 -21.57 15.03
C SER A 98 -3.78 -21.38 14.92
N HIS A 99 -3.26 -21.58 13.72
CA HIS A 99 -1.94 -21.12 13.33
C HIS A 99 -2.08 -20.03 12.26
N PRO A 100 -1.28 -18.94 12.30
CA PRO A 100 -1.10 -18.06 11.15
C PRO A 100 -0.32 -18.79 10.04
N THR A 101 -0.08 -18.09 8.93
CA THR A 101 0.83 -18.57 7.89
C THR A 101 2.21 -18.87 8.50
N ARG A 102 2.80 -20.00 8.11
CA ARG A 102 4.04 -20.49 8.72
C ARG A 102 4.87 -21.37 7.80
N VAL A 103 6.15 -21.47 8.12
CA VAL A 103 7.04 -22.55 7.65
C VAL A 103 7.12 -23.61 8.74
N VAL A 104 7.00 -24.88 8.35
CA VAL A 104 7.20 -26.03 9.23
C VAL A 104 8.48 -26.75 8.82
N TYR A 105 9.40 -26.95 9.77
CA TYR A 105 10.60 -27.76 9.62
C TYR A 105 10.48 -29.00 10.49
N SER A 106 10.47 -30.19 9.88
CA SER A 106 10.29 -31.46 10.59
C SER A 106 11.64 -31.94 11.14
N LEU A 107 11.74 -32.12 12.46
CA LEU A 107 12.92 -32.66 13.14
C LEU A 107 12.89 -34.19 13.24
N SER A 108 11.70 -34.79 13.18
CA SER A 108 11.49 -36.23 13.13
C SER A 108 10.53 -36.62 11.99
N ASP A 109 10.49 -37.92 11.68
CA ASP A 109 9.41 -38.48 10.88
C ASP A 109 8.09 -38.29 11.62
N HIS A 110 7.07 -37.84 10.88
CA HIS A 110 5.78 -37.46 11.43
C HIS A 110 4.65 -38.07 10.62
N SER A 111 3.66 -38.57 11.34
CA SER A 111 2.35 -38.97 10.81
C SER A 111 1.31 -38.32 11.70
N ALA A 112 0.42 -37.52 11.11
CA ALA A 112 -0.67 -36.92 11.86
C ALA A 112 -1.96 -36.80 11.08
N ILE A 113 -3.04 -36.80 11.87
CA ILE A 113 -4.39 -36.53 11.42
C ILE A 113 -4.77 -35.13 11.86
N PHE A 114 -5.04 -34.27 10.89
CA PHE A 114 -5.60 -32.94 11.11
C PHE A 114 -7.10 -32.95 10.89
N ARG A 115 -7.84 -32.25 11.75
CA ARG A 115 -9.31 -32.10 11.64
C ARG A 115 -9.68 -30.63 11.68
N SER A 116 -10.43 -30.17 10.68
CA SER A 116 -10.90 -28.78 10.58
C SER A 116 -12.19 -28.56 11.39
N PRO A 117 -12.55 -27.31 11.73
CA PRO A 117 -13.84 -26.98 12.35
C PRO A 117 -15.05 -27.55 11.60
N GLU A 118 -14.95 -27.60 10.28
CA GLU A 118 -16.01 -28.04 9.37
C GLU A 118 -16.07 -29.58 9.24
N GLY A 119 -15.26 -30.30 10.01
CA GLY A 119 -15.23 -31.76 10.04
C GLY A 119 -14.38 -32.40 8.94
N ARG A 120 -13.63 -31.62 8.15
CA ARG A 120 -12.70 -32.18 7.16
C ARG A 120 -11.53 -32.84 7.86
N VAL A 121 -11.22 -34.08 7.48
CA VAL A 121 -10.08 -34.85 8.00
C VAL A 121 -9.02 -34.97 6.92
N THR A 122 -7.76 -34.69 7.27
CA THR A 122 -6.61 -34.85 6.38
C THR A 122 -5.49 -35.60 7.08
N HIS A 123 -4.93 -36.60 6.40
CA HIS A 123 -3.74 -37.31 6.85
C HIS A 123 -2.50 -36.66 6.24
N SER A 124 -1.46 -36.49 7.05
CA SER A 124 -0.20 -35.88 6.64
C SER A 124 0.95 -36.74 7.11
N VAL A 125 1.90 -36.99 6.22
CA VAL A 125 3.15 -37.67 6.51
C VAL A 125 4.30 -36.78 6.07
N SER A 126 5.31 -36.59 6.93
CA SER A 126 6.56 -35.91 6.60
C SER A 126 7.76 -36.67 7.16
N LYS A 127 8.92 -36.45 6.55
CA LYS A 127 10.21 -37.00 6.97
C LYS A 127 11.05 -35.98 7.73
N ALA A 128 11.96 -36.46 8.56
CA ALA A 128 12.97 -35.60 9.17
C ALA A 128 13.73 -34.82 8.09
N GLY A 129 13.84 -33.49 8.26
CA GLY A 129 14.44 -32.56 7.30
C GLY A 129 13.45 -31.90 6.34
N ASP A 130 12.20 -32.37 6.24
CA ASP A 130 11.20 -31.74 5.37
C ASP A 130 10.91 -30.30 5.81
N THR A 131 10.88 -29.39 4.83
CA THR A 131 10.55 -27.98 5.01
C THR A 131 9.35 -27.62 4.16
N VAL A 132 8.25 -27.19 4.78
CA VAL A 132 7.00 -26.97 4.05
C VAL A 132 6.32 -25.67 4.44
N TRP A 133 5.81 -24.95 3.44
CA TRP A 133 4.93 -23.80 3.63
C TRP A 133 3.51 -24.24 3.99
N ARG A 134 2.88 -23.54 4.94
CA ARG A 134 1.50 -23.75 5.36
C ARG A 134 0.79 -22.41 5.52
N ASP A 135 -0.35 -22.26 4.86
CA ASP A 135 -1.22 -21.11 5.06
C ASP A 135 -1.90 -21.17 6.44
N ARG A 136 -2.48 -20.05 6.84
CA ARG A 136 -3.28 -19.93 8.07
C ARG A 136 -4.36 -21.01 8.11
N VAL A 137 -4.47 -21.68 9.25
CA VAL A 137 -5.41 -22.81 9.42
C VAL A 137 -5.96 -22.83 10.84
N ILE A 138 -7.19 -23.33 10.97
CA ILE A 138 -7.75 -23.77 12.23
C ILE A 138 -7.87 -25.30 12.17
N HIS A 139 -7.28 -25.99 13.13
CA HIS A 139 -7.39 -27.44 13.22
C HIS A 139 -7.19 -27.97 14.64
N SER A 140 -7.56 -29.23 14.87
CA SER A 140 -6.94 -30.08 15.88
C SER A 140 -5.97 -31.03 15.20
N GLU A 141 -4.95 -31.45 15.93
CA GLU A 141 -3.92 -32.38 15.46
C GLU A 141 -3.87 -33.62 16.35
N GLU A 142 -3.61 -34.77 15.75
CA GLU A 142 -3.36 -36.04 16.43
C GLU A 142 -2.13 -36.69 15.83
N ASN A 143 -1.15 -37.05 16.65
CA ASN A 143 -0.05 -37.92 16.21
C ASN A 143 -0.57 -39.37 16.14
N ASP A 144 -0.80 -39.87 14.93
CA ASP A 144 -1.25 -41.24 14.66
C ASP A 144 -0.09 -42.21 14.36
N GLY A 145 1.16 -41.73 14.49
CA GLY A 145 2.37 -42.50 14.35
C GLY A 145 2.76 -43.29 15.62
N LYS A 146 3.87 -44.02 15.51
CA LYS A 146 4.46 -44.81 16.61
C LYS A 146 5.61 -44.11 17.34
N THR A 147 6.04 -42.95 16.84
CA THR A 147 7.17 -42.17 17.35
C THR A 147 6.76 -40.74 17.64
N ASP A 148 7.58 -40.04 18.41
CA ASP A 148 7.37 -38.62 18.68
C ASP A 148 7.42 -37.82 17.37
N SER A 149 6.43 -36.95 17.20
CA SER A 149 6.41 -35.93 16.17
C SER A 149 7.06 -34.67 16.72
N HIS A 150 8.14 -34.23 16.07
CA HIS A 150 8.93 -33.08 16.51
C HIS A 150 9.16 -32.13 15.34
N ALA A 151 8.77 -30.87 15.51
CA ALA A 151 8.91 -29.86 14.47
C ALA A 151 9.19 -28.47 15.04
N ILE A 152 9.82 -27.62 14.21
CA ILE A 152 9.91 -26.18 14.43
C ILE A 152 8.93 -25.49 13.50
N LEU A 153 8.07 -24.65 14.08
CA LEU A 153 7.11 -23.83 13.36
C LEU A 153 7.60 -22.38 13.42
N VAL A 154 7.87 -21.79 12.26
CA VAL A 154 8.15 -20.36 12.12
C VAL A 154 6.87 -19.68 11.64
N GLU A 155 6.11 -19.17 12.59
CA GLU A 155 4.86 -18.45 12.36
C GLU A 155 5.13 -16.98 12.04
N PHE A 156 4.57 -16.49 10.95
CA PHE A 156 4.65 -15.07 10.61
C PHE A 156 3.55 -14.31 11.35
N LYS A 157 3.92 -13.21 12.00
CA LYS A 157 2.95 -12.30 12.59
C LYS A 157 2.36 -11.43 11.49
N GLU A 158 1.04 -11.42 11.40
CA GLU A 158 0.33 -10.38 10.64
C GLU A 158 0.61 -9.05 11.35
N SER A 159 1.33 -8.15 10.69
CA SER A 159 1.59 -6.82 11.23
C SER A 159 0.24 -6.14 11.49
N PRO A 160 0.01 -5.48 12.65
CA PRO A 160 -1.25 -4.79 12.97
C PRO A 160 -1.68 -3.78 11.89
N ALA A 161 -0.72 -3.30 11.09
CA ALA A 161 -0.98 -2.48 9.93
C ALA A 161 -1.88 -3.19 8.89
N HIS A 162 -1.93 -4.51 8.80
CA HIS A 162 -2.82 -5.20 7.84
C HIS A 162 -4.31 -5.22 8.26
N ALA A 163 -4.66 -4.81 9.48
CA ALA A 163 -6.04 -4.82 9.95
C ALA A 163 -6.88 -3.62 9.47
N GLU A 164 -6.24 -2.50 9.10
CA GLU A 164 -6.90 -1.43 8.33
C GLU A 164 -6.63 -1.67 6.84
N ALA A 165 -7.67 -1.64 6.01
CA ALA A 165 -7.53 -1.91 4.60
C ALA A 165 -6.92 -0.68 3.91
N LEU A 166 -5.79 -0.87 3.21
CA LEU A 166 -5.36 0.10 2.20
C LEU A 166 -6.46 0.28 1.18
N THR A 167 -6.77 1.52 0.87
CA THR A 167 -7.69 1.87 -0.22
C THR A 167 -6.88 2.42 -1.38
N ARG A 168 -7.20 1.95 -2.60
CA ARG A 168 -6.63 2.44 -3.85
C ARG A 168 -7.76 2.94 -4.73
N SER A 169 -7.69 4.18 -5.17
CA SER A 169 -8.64 4.77 -6.12
C SER A 169 -7.90 5.38 -7.29
N ASP A 170 -8.32 5.00 -8.50
CA ASP A 170 -7.78 5.51 -9.76
C ASP A 170 -8.75 6.57 -10.30
N TYR A 171 -8.22 7.72 -10.70
CA TYR A 171 -8.98 8.80 -11.30
C TYR A 171 -8.15 9.57 -12.33
N PHE A 172 -8.76 10.59 -12.94
CA PHE A 172 -8.12 11.40 -13.97
C PHE A 172 -8.20 12.89 -13.65
N VAL A 173 -7.11 13.60 -13.92
CA VAL A 173 -7.02 15.05 -13.86
C VAL A 173 -6.87 15.60 -15.28
N THR A 174 -7.57 16.68 -15.59
CA THR A 174 -7.35 17.41 -16.84
C THR A 174 -6.04 18.19 -16.75
N GLY A 175 -5.06 17.79 -17.54
CA GLY A 175 -3.77 18.46 -17.68
C GLY A 175 -3.79 19.59 -18.71
N GLU A 176 -2.62 20.11 -19.01
CA GLU A 176 -2.45 21.14 -20.03
C GLU A 176 -2.76 20.57 -21.43
N SER A 177 -3.23 21.42 -22.35
CA SER A 177 -3.69 21.02 -23.69
C SER A 177 -4.76 19.91 -23.69
N SER A 178 -5.62 19.88 -22.66
CA SER A 178 -6.70 18.89 -22.48
C SER A 178 -6.21 17.44 -22.40
N SER A 179 -4.96 17.23 -22.00
CA SER A 179 -4.45 15.90 -21.64
C SER A 179 -5.25 15.32 -20.48
N ARG A 180 -5.42 14.00 -20.46
CA ARG A 180 -6.10 13.27 -19.39
C ARG A 180 -5.05 12.51 -18.60
N LEU A 181 -4.69 13.02 -17.44
CA LEU A 181 -3.61 12.51 -16.62
C LEU A 181 -4.15 11.50 -15.62
N PHE A 182 -3.64 10.28 -15.67
CA PHE A 182 -3.97 9.27 -14.67
C PHE A 182 -3.33 9.61 -13.33
N VAL A 183 -4.13 9.49 -12.27
CA VAL A 183 -3.69 9.59 -10.88
C VAL A 183 -4.25 8.40 -10.11
N ARG A 184 -3.43 7.79 -9.27
CA ARG A 184 -3.88 6.86 -8.22
C ARG A 184 -3.65 7.49 -6.87
N HIS A 185 -4.65 7.34 -6.02
CA HIS A 185 -4.64 7.72 -4.62
C HIS A 185 -4.61 6.46 -3.75
N VAL A 186 -3.65 6.39 -2.83
CA VAL A 186 -3.43 5.26 -1.92
C VAL A 186 -3.50 5.80 -0.49
N THR A 187 -4.44 5.26 0.28
CA THR A 187 -4.67 5.67 1.68
C THR A 187 -4.64 4.50 2.62
N PHE A 188 -4.27 4.78 3.86
CA PHE A 188 -4.30 3.83 4.96
C PHE A 188 -5.03 4.46 6.15
N GLY A 189 -6.15 3.85 6.55
CA GLY A 189 -7.01 4.39 7.61
C GLY A 189 -7.83 5.61 7.17
N SER A 190 -8.28 6.41 8.13
CA SER A 190 -9.24 7.52 7.92
C SER A 190 -8.71 8.92 8.29
N ASN A 191 -7.41 9.04 8.55
CA ASN A 191 -6.83 10.29 9.04
C ASN A 191 -6.42 11.22 7.89
N GLN A 192 -6.62 12.53 8.05
CA GLN A 192 -6.11 13.52 7.11
C GLN A 192 -4.60 13.70 7.30
N GLN A 193 -3.83 13.28 6.31
CA GLN A 193 -2.38 13.19 6.34
C GLN A 193 -1.75 14.21 5.36
N LEU A 194 -0.44 14.44 5.48
CA LEU A 194 0.30 15.28 4.54
C LEU A 194 0.34 14.58 3.17
N PRO A 195 -0.09 15.24 2.07
CA PRO A 195 -0.07 14.62 0.76
C PRO A 195 1.35 14.48 0.22
N ILE A 196 1.59 13.39 -0.50
CA ILE A 196 2.80 13.18 -1.28
C ILE A 196 2.43 12.82 -2.72
N LEU A 197 3.04 13.50 -3.70
CA LEU A 197 2.89 13.18 -5.12
C LEU A 197 4.17 12.52 -5.64
N LEU A 198 4.04 11.28 -6.11
CA LEU A 198 5.10 10.49 -6.74
C LEU A 198 5.07 10.71 -8.26
N VAL A 199 6.14 11.30 -8.80
CA VAL A 199 6.32 11.60 -10.22
C VAL A 199 7.38 10.64 -10.82
N PRO A 200 7.01 9.78 -11.77
CA PRO A 200 7.91 8.82 -12.37
C PRO A 200 8.82 9.51 -13.40
N GLY A 201 9.92 8.85 -13.74
CA GLY A 201 10.75 9.23 -14.88
C GLY A 201 10.41 8.46 -16.16
N GLY A 202 11.34 8.47 -17.11
CA GLY A 202 11.22 7.73 -18.36
C GLY A 202 11.11 6.22 -18.18
N SER A 203 9.88 5.71 -18.12
CA SER A 203 9.49 4.29 -18.08
C SER A 203 9.87 3.55 -16.77
N PRO A 204 9.01 2.67 -16.20
CA PRO A 204 7.62 2.32 -16.57
C PRO A 204 6.56 3.27 -15.96
N PRO A 205 5.25 3.07 -16.20
CA PRO A 205 4.18 3.81 -15.51
C PRO A 205 4.30 3.73 -13.98
N SER A 206 3.75 4.73 -13.30
CA SER A 206 3.87 4.87 -11.85
C SER A 206 3.31 3.70 -11.06
N GLU A 207 2.27 3.04 -11.56
CA GLU A 207 1.72 1.86 -10.88
C GLU A 207 2.75 0.71 -10.82
N VAL A 208 3.57 0.56 -11.86
CA VAL A 208 4.60 -0.48 -11.92
C VAL A 208 5.84 -0.06 -11.14
N LEU A 209 6.13 1.24 -11.09
CA LEU A 209 7.33 1.75 -10.43
C LEU A 209 7.16 1.92 -8.91
N PHE A 210 5.98 2.35 -8.46
CA PHE A 210 5.74 2.75 -7.07
C PHE A 210 4.70 1.91 -6.33
N ASP A 211 3.83 1.17 -7.02
CA ASP A 211 2.73 0.44 -6.39
C ASP A 211 2.50 -0.96 -7.00
N LEU A 212 3.56 -1.79 -7.00
CA LEU A 212 3.45 -3.18 -7.43
C LEU A 212 2.47 -3.93 -6.51
N PRO A 213 1.51 -4.71 -7.07
CA PRO A 213 0.54 -5.49 -6.29
C PRO A 213 1.19 -6.78 -5.74
N VAL A 214 2.37 -6.64 -5.14
CA VAL A 214 3.13 -7.70 -4.50
C VAL A 214 3.41 -7.27 -3.07
N ALA A 215 3.02 -8.10 -2.09
CA ALA A 215 3.17 -7.78 -0.68
C ALA A 215 4.64 -7.45 -0.34
N GLY A 216 4.88 -6.30 0.28
CA GLY A 216 6.21 -5.81 0.64
C GLY A 216 7.02 -5.17 -0.50
N TYR A 217 6.42 -4.94 -1.68
CA TYR A 217 7.08 -4.35 -2.84
C TYR A 217 6.37 -3.10 -3.39
N SER A 218 5.53 -2.44 -2.58
CA SER A 218 4.86 -1.19 -2.96
C SER A 218 5.35 -0.05 -2.06
N LEU A 219 6.07 0.89 -2.67
CA LEU A 219 6.47 2.13 -1.99
C LEU A 219 5.23 2.93 -1.55
N ALA A 220 4.18 2.94 -2.38
CA ALA A 220 2.94 3.65 -2.03
C ALA A 220 2.25 3.03 -0.81
N ASP A 221 2.27 1.71 -0.69
CA ASP A 221 1.77 0.95 0.47
C ASP A 221 2.56 1.31 1.73
N ASP A 222 3.90 1.26 1.66
CA ASP A 222 4.78 1.59 2.78
C ASP A 222 4.58 3.05 3.24
N LEU A 223 4.52 4.00 2.31
CA LEU A 223 4.31 5.42 2.61
C LEU A 223 2.92 5.68 3.23
N ALA A 224 1.88 5.03 2.70
CA ALA A 224 0.54 5.14 3.27
C ALA A 224 0.48 4.60 4.70
N ARG A 225 1.12 3.45 4.95
CA ARG A 225 1.26 2.88 6.31
C ARG A 225 2.08 3.74 7.26
N MET A 226 3.02 4.54 6.74
CA MET A 226 3.75 5.54 7.51
C MET A 226 2.90 6.79 7.85
N GLY A 227 1.69 6.88 7.32
CA GLY A 227 0.78 7.98 7.59
C GLY A 227 0.92 9.15 6.62
N LEU A 228 1.24 8.89 5.35
CA LEU A 228 1.15 9.87 4.26
C LEU A 228 -0.08 9.64 3.38
N ASP A 229 -0.62 10.73 2.81
CA ASP A 229 -1.69 10.69 1.83
C ASP A 229 -1.10 10.56 0.42
N VAL A 230 -1.03 9.34 -0.13
CA VAL A 230 -0.14 9.04 -1.26
C VAL A 230 -0.86 9.17 -2.59
N PHE A 231 -0.28 9.98 -3.48
CA PHE A 231 -0.70 10.12 -4.87
C PHE A 231 0.43 9.73 -5.80
N LEU A 232 0.11 9.06 -6.90
CA LEU A 232 1.05 8.81 -7.98
C LEU A 232 0.40 9.18 -9.31
N MET A 233 1.16 9.82 -10.19
CA MET A 233 0.64 10.27 -11.49
C MET A 233 1.38 9.60 -12.64
N ASN A 234 0.70 9.41 -13.77
CA ASN A 234 1.37 9.13 -15.03
C ASN A 234 1.50 10.44 -15.84
N PRO A 235 2.72 10.83 -16.27
CA PRO A 235 2.89 11.93 -17.20
C PRO A 235 2.07 11.74 -18.48
N ARG A 236 1.75 12.84 -19.18
CA ARG A 236 1.13 12.75 -20.52
C ARG A 236 1.92 11.81 -21.42
N GLY A 237 1.23 10.99 -22.22
CA GLY A 237 1.87 9.98 -23.06
C GLY A 237 2.19 8.65 -22.36
N TRP A 238 2.09 8.55 -21.03
CA TRP A 238 2.56 7.38 -20.26
C TRP A 238 1.38 6.59 -19.70
N GLY A 239 1.49 5.27 -19.72
CA GLY A 239 0.52 4.37 -19.09
C GLY A 239 -0.90 4.64 -19.55
N LYS A 240 -1.77 5.03 -18.61
CA LYS A 240 -3.18 5.34 -18.85
C LYS A 240 -3.45 6.82 -19.19
N SER A 241 -2.43 7.67 -19.16
CA SER A 241 -2.56 9.10 -19.48
C SER A 241 -2.67 9.33 -20.98
N THR A 242 -3.33 10.41 -21.38
CA THR A 242 -3.44 10.83 -22.79
C THR A 242 -2.53 12.03 -23.11
N PRO A 243 -2.11 12.22 -24.38
CA PRO A 243 -2.38 11.37 -25.55
C PRO A 243 -1.83 9.95 -25.37
N ALA A 244 -2.43 8.96 -26.04
CA ALA A 244 -1.92 7.59 -25.94
C ALA A 244 -0.46 7.53 -26.44
N PRO A 245 0.33 6.52 -26.02
CA PRO A 245 1.77 6.40 -26.33
C PRO A 245 2.09 6.10 -27.81
N ASN A 246 1.31 6.60 -28.77
CA ASN A 246 1.31 6.17 -30.17
C ASN A 246 1.74 7.25 -31.19
N SER A 247 2.59 8.23 -30.82
CA SER A 247 3.38 8.98 -31.81
C SER A 247 4.65 9.60 -31.22
N ALA A 248 5.50 10.17 -32.09
CA ALA A 248 6.78 10.79 -31.77
C ALA A 248 6.72 11.93 -30.72
N GLU A 249 5.52 12.47 -30.51
CA GLU A 249 5.24 13.72 -29.79
C GLU A 249 4.44 13.50 -28.49
N ALA A 250 4.09 12.25 -28.13
CA ALA A 250 3.14 11.96 -27.06
C ALA A 250 3.60 12.35 -25.64
N VAL A 251 4.91 12.52 -25.40
CA VAL A 251 5.51 12.78 -24.09
C VAL A 251 5.40 14.25 -23.63
N GLY A 252 5.15 15.16 -24.58
CA GLY A 252 5.36 16.59 -24.39
C GLY A 252 6.80 16.97 -24.00
N ASP A 253 7.07 18.27 -23.95
CA ASP A 253 8.34 18.80 -23.44
C ASP A 253 8.34 18.99 -21.92
N SER A 254 9.49 19.34 -21.34
CA SER A 254 9.60 19.54 -19.89
C SER A 254 8.67 20.62 -19.33
N LYS A 255 8.31 21.65 -20.12
CA LYS A 255 7.39 22.71 -19.67
C LYS A 255 5.96 22.15 -19.61
N GLN A 256 5.56 21.40 -20.63
CA GLN A 256 4.28 20.73 -20.69
C GLN A 256 4.09 19.73 -19.55
N VAL A 257 5.09 18.88 -19.28
CA VAL A 257 5.03 17.94 -18.15
C VAL A 257 5.05 18.66 -16.81
N THR A 258 5.79 19.77 -16.67
CA THR A 258 5.76 20.59 -15.45
C THR A 258 4.38 21.24 -15.23
N ALA A 259 3.73 21.71 -16.29
CA ALA A 259 2.38 22.24 -16.22
C ALA A 259 1.35 21.16 -15.82
N ASP A 260 1.50 19.94 -16.33
CA ASP A 260 0.69 18.79 -15.92
C ASP A 260 0.85 18.44 -14.44
N ILE A 261 2.09 18.44 -13.94
CA ILE A 261 2.36 18.31 -12.50
C ILE A 261 1.61 19.40 -11.76
N GLY A 262 1.61 20.65 -12.25
CA GLY A 262 0.83 21.73 -11.67
C GLY A 262 -0.68 21.49 -11.64
N SER A 263 -1.26 20.92 -12.70
CA SER A 263 -2.68 20.53 -12.70
C SER A 263 -2.98 19.46 -11.64
N VAL A 264 -2.14 18.44 -11.52
CA VAL A 264 -2.30 17.36 -10.54
C VAL A 264 -2.08 17.86 -9.11
N VAL A 265 -1.04 18.66 -8.86
CA VAL A 265 -0.79 19.29 -7.55
C VAL A 265 -1.97 20.16 -7.17
N GLY A 266 -2.47 21.00 -8.07
CA GLY A 266 -3.63 21.84 -7.81
C GLY A 266 -4.89 21.03 -7.48
N ASP A 267 -5.12 19.90 -8.16
CA ASP A 267 -6.21 18.99 -7.84
C ASP A 267 -6.07 18.38 -6.43
N ILE A 268 -4.89 17.86 -6.10
CA ILE A 268 -4.60 17.26 -4.80
C ILE A 268 -4.80 18.28 -3.68
N LEU A 269 -4.20 19.48 -3.78
CA LEU A 269 -4.30 20.50 -2.73
C LEU A 269 -5.75 20.96 -2.53
N ARG A 270 -6.53 21.11 -3.61
CA ARG A 270 -7.96 21.45 -3.50
C ARG A 270 -8.78 20.36 -2.83
N ASN A 271 -8.55 19.10 -3.19
CA ASN A 271 -9.35 17.97 -2.70
C ASN A 271 -8.99 17.57 -1.27
N THR A 272 -7.73 17.75 -0.88
CA THR A 272 -7.23 17.47 0.48
C THR A 272 -7.41 18.65 1.43
N GLY A 273 -7.58 19.88 0.91
CA GLY A 273 -7.62 21.10 1.70
C GLY A 273 -6.26 21.55 2.25
N GLN A 274 -5.17 20.91 1.80
CA GLN A 274 -3.82 21.18 2.26
C GLN A 274 -3.22 22.35 1.49
N ALA A 275 -2.42 23.17 2.17
CA ALA A 275 -1.72 24.27 1.52
C ALA A 275 -0.49 23.78 0.72
N ARG A 276 0.09 22.64 1.12
CA ARG A 276 1.34 22.11 0.58
C ARG A 276 1.32 20.59 0.52
N LEU A 277 2.16 20.04 -0.36
CA LEU A 277 2.43 18.60 -0.44
C LEU A 277 3.93 18.30 -0.55
N VAL A 278 4.32 17.06 -0.26
CA VAL A 278 5.66 16.55 -0.57
C VAL A 278 5.70 16.15 -2.04
N LEU A 279 6.67 16.68 -2.78
CA LEU A 279 6.85 16.34 -4.19
C LEU A 279 8.04 15.39 -4.34
N PHE A 280 7.79 14.18 -4.81
CA PHE A 280 8.80 13.16 -5.01
C PHE A 280 9.00 12.92 -6.51
N GLY A 281 10.25 12.99 -6.97
CA GLY A 281 10.59 12.75 -8.37
C GLY A 281 11.67 11.69 -8.55
N HIS A 282 11.40 10.71 -9.41
CA HIS A 282 12.36 9.67 -9.82
C HIS A 282 12.91 9.95 -11.23
N ALA A 283 14.23 9.82 -11.44
CA ALA A 283 14.87 10.00 -12.75
C ALA A 283 14.48 11.34 -13.41
N SER A 284 13.90 11.33 -14.62
CA SER A 284 13.41 12.56 -15.28
C SER A 284 12.24 13.21 -14.54
N GLY A 285 11.48 12.46 -13.74
CA GLY A 285 10.47 12.97 -12.83
C GLY A 285 11.04 13.92 -11.77
N GLY A 286 12.29 13.69 -11.35
CA GLY A 286 13.01 14.61 -10.46
C GLY A 286 13.35 15.95 -11.12
N LEU A 287 13.66 15.96 -12.43
CA LEU A 287 13.88 17.22 -13.18
C LEU A 287 12.59 18.04 -13.26
N TRP A 288 11.48 17.40 -13.65
CA TRP A 288 10.19 18.08 -13.76
C TRP A 288 9.66 18.53 -12.39
N ALA A 289 9.85 17.72 -11.34
CA ALA A 289 9.51 18.08 -9.97
C ALA A 289 10.34 19.28 -9.46
N ALA A 290 11.65 19.31 -9.75
CA ALA A 290 12.50 20.45 -9.40
C ALA A 290 12.08 21.72 -10.15
N MET A 291 11.81 21.61 -11.46
CA MET A 291 11.29 22.74 -12.26
C MET A 291 9.98 23.27 -11.68
N TYR A 292 9.04 22.39 -11.31
CA TYR A 292 7.80 22.78 -10.65
C TYR A 292 8.07 23.52 -9.33
N ALA A 293 8.92 22.96 -8.47
CA ALA A 293 9.22 23.54 -7.16
C ALA A 293 9.84 24.95 -7.26
N THR A 294 10.66 25.21 -8.29
CA THR A 294 11.21 26.56 -8.52
C THR A 294 10.17 27.60 -8.91
N GLN A 295 9.04 27.17 -9.49
CA GLN A 295 7.97 28.05 -9.97
C GLN A 295 6.83 28.17 -8.95
N HIS A 296 6.67 27.17 -8.08
CA HIS A 296 5.52 27.01 -7.19
C HIS A 296 5.94 26.62 -5.76
N GLN A 297 6.96 27.26 -5.22
CA GLN A 297 7.51 26.99 -3.88
C GLN A 297 6.46 27.00 -2.76
N ASP A 298 5.42 27.83 -2.88
CA ASP A 298 4.37 27.94 -1.87
C ASP A 298 3.51 26.68 -1.74
N ASN A 299 3.49 25.83 -2.76
CA ASN A 299 2.74 24.56 -2.82
C ASN A 299 3.56 23.35 -2.36
N VAL A 300 4.87 23.51 -2.11
CA VAL A 300 5.81 22.39 -1.87
C VAL A 300 6.29 22.42 -0.42
N ALA A 301 5.92 21.41 0.36
CA ALA A 301 6.38 21.22 1.73
C ALA A 301 7.81 20.67 1.78
N ALA A 302 8.13 19.74 0.87
CA ALA A 302 9.45 19.17 0.69
C ALA A 302 9.60 18.64 -0.75
N LEU A 303 10.82 18.66 -1.27
CA LEU A 303 11.19 18.07 -2.57
C LEU A 303 12.13 16.88 -2.33
N VAL A 304 11.76 15.70 -2.84
CA VAL A 304 12.56 14.48 -2.77
C VAL A 304 13.00 14.09 -4.18
N LEU A 305 14.31 14.00 -4.40
CA LEU A 305 14.90 13.66 -5.70
C LEU A 305 15.59 12.30 -5.59
N LEU A 306 15.04 11.28 -6.23
CA LEU A 306 15.60 9.93 -6.26
C LEU A 306 16.20 9.62 -7.63
N ASN A 307 17.51 9.35 -7.64
CA ASN A 307 18.26 9.01 -8.87
C ASN A 307 17.94 9.98 -10.02
N SER A 308 17.82 11.27 -9.71
CA SER A 308 17.39 12.26 -10.69
C SER A 308 18.51 12.54 -11.68
N MET A 309 18.12 12.78 -12.93
CA MET A 309 19.08 13.16 -13.98
C MET A 309 19.48 14.62 -13.77
N TYR A 310 20.77 14.92 -13.88
CA TYR A 310 21.27 16.29 -13.92
C TYR A 310 22.28 16.42 -15.05
N GLY A 311 22.28 17.58 -15.71
CA GLY A 311 23.23 17.87 -16.78
C GLY A 311 24.64 17.95 -16.20
N VAL A 312 25.50 17.02 -16.57
CA VAL A 312 26.94 17.07 -16.30
C VAL A 312 27.71 16.96 -17.60
N ASP A 313 28.89 17.59 -17.65
CA ASP A 313 29.94 17.26 -18.62
C ASP A 313 30.53 15.90 -18.24
N ALA A 314 29.73 14.87 -18.44
CA ALA A 314 30.00 13.55 -17.96
C ALA A 314 31.20 12.94 -18.71
N PRO A 315 32.25 12.46 -18.00
CA PRO A 315 33.46 11.94 -18.63
C PRO A 315 33.29 10.54 -19.21
N TRP A 316 32.10 9.94 -19.13
CA TRP A 316 31.83 8.62 -19.69
C TRP A 316 31.59 8.72 -21.22
N GLY A 317 32.34 7.92 -21.99
CA GLY A 317 32.34 7.86 -23.46
C GLY A 317 31.06 7.32 -24.10
N LEU A 318 29.89 7.54 -23.48
CA LEU A 318 28.58 7.19 -24.03
C LEU A 318 28.40 7.74 -25.45
N ARG A 319 28.90 8.96 -25.73
CA ARG A 319 28.88 9.55 -27.09
C ARG A 319 29.68 8.69 -28.08
N GLN A 320 30.96 8.42 -27.82
CA GLN A 320 31.82 7.60 -28.68
C GLN A 320 31.24 6.21 -28.96
N ARG A 321 30.57 5.59 -27.98
CA ARG A 321 29.95 4.27 -28.14
C ARG A 321 28.78 4.25 -29.12
N PHE A 322 28.13 5.39 -29.34
CA PHE A 322 27.03 5.55 -30.30
C PHE A 322 27.47 6.32 -31.56
N GLU A 323 28.76 6.54 -31.77
CA GLU A 323 29.25 7.20 -32.98
C GLU A 323 29.35 6.22 -34.15
N ASP A 324 29.09 6.70 -35.37
CA ASP A 324 29.38 5.95 -36.60
C ASP A 324 30.90 5.68 -36.66
N PRO A 325 31.35 4.42 -36.68
CA PRO A 325 32.76 4.05 -36.81
C PRO A 325 33.44 4.67 -38.04
N ASN A 326 32.68 4.99 -39.09
CA ASN A 326 33.21 5.61 -40.30
C ASN A 326 33.16 7.15 -40.26
N HIS A 327 32.40 7.74 -39.33
CA HIS A 327 32.21 9.19 -39.20
C HIS A 327 32.19 9.61 -37.71
N PRO A 328 33.36 9.68 -37.04
CA PRO A 328 33.47 10.08 -35.65
C PRO A 328 32.78 11.43 -35.37
N GLY A 329 32.06 11.51 -34.27
CA GLY A 329 31.24 12.66 -33.88
C GLY A 329 29.80 12.68 -34.45
N THR A 330 29.43 11.71 -35.29
CA THR A 330 28.05 11.55 -35.80
C THR A 330 27.40 10.29 -35.21
N PHE A 331 26.10 10.32 -34.92
CA PHE A 331 25.39 9.18 -34.34
C PHE A 331 25.26 8.00 -35.32
N ASP A 332 25.58 6.77 -34.89
CA ASP A 332 25.42 5.54 -35.67
C ASP A 332 23.93 5.17 -35.77
N ALA A 333 23.33 5.51 -36.90
CA ALA A 333 21.94 5.18 -37.23
C ALA A 333 21.64 3.67 -37.28
N ARG A 334 22.64 2.78 -37.16
CA ARG A 334 22.44 1.32 -37.10
C ARG A 334 22.29 0.79 -35.67
N ALA A 335 22.45 1.63 -34.64
CA ALA A 335 22.44 1.23 -33.23
C ALA A 335 21.09 0.71 -32.68
N GLY A 336 20.09 0.45 -33.53
CA GLY A 336 18.78 -0.11 -33.17
C GLY A 336 17.65 0.92 -33.20
N PRO A 337 16.54 0.73 -32.47
CA PRO A 337 15.46 1.70 -32.41
C PRO A 337 15.91 2.91 -31.58
N TYR A 338 16.17 4.03 -32.24
CA TYR A 338 16.43 5.33 -31.62
C TYR A 338 15.35 6.34 -32.04
N ARG A 339 15.18 7.38 -31.22
CA ARG A 339 14.41 8.58 -31.60
C ARG A 339 15.33 9.78 -31.46
N LEU A 340 15.54 10.50 -32.56
CA LEU A 340 16.16 11.83 -32.51
C LEU A 340 15.15 12.79 -31.88
N HIS A 341 15.37 13.12 -30.62
CA HIS A 341 14.67 14.24 -29.99
C HIS A 341 15.43 15.53 -30.31
N SER A 342 14.84 16.40 -31.13
CA SER A 342 15.32 17.77 -31.31
C SER A 342 14.99 18.68 -30.11
N GLY A 343 14.34 18.15 -29.08
CA GLY A 343 14.00 18.87 -27.85
C GLY A 343 15.18 18.97 -26.89
N GLY A 344 15.78 20.16 -26.82
CA GLY A 344 16.05 20.93 -25.60
C GLY A 344 16.81 20.34 -24.40
N ILE A 345 17.13 19.05 -24.34
CA ILE A 345 17.78 18.42 -23.17
C ILE A 345 19.30 18.60 -23.23
N ALA A 346 19.87 18.97 -24.39
CA ALA A 346 21.30 19.24 -24.53
C ALA A 346 21.68 20.16 -25.71
N ARG A 347 20.79 21.08 -26.15
CA ARG A 347 21.36 22.30 -26.75
C ARG A 347 21.94 23.07 -25.59
N ARG A 348 23.28 23.17 -25.59
CA ARG A 348 24.10 24.09 -24.80
C ARG A 348 23.20 25.14 -24.17
N LEU A 349 23.05 25.11 -22.84
CA LEU A 349 22.43 26.17 -22.05
C LEU A 349 22.76 27.48 -22.77
N GLU A 350 21.78 28.08 -23.44
CA GLU A 350 21.95 29.49 -23.77
C GLU A 350 22.22 30.17 -22.44
N PRO A 351 23.25 31.04 -22.38
CA PRO A 351 23.67 31.62 -21.13
C PRO A 351 22.42 32.17 -20.44
N ILE A 352 22.23 31.70 -19.20
CA ILE A 352 21.31 32.29 -18.24
C ILE A 352 21.34 33.80 -18.49
N ASP A 353 20.17 34.38 -18.74
CA ASP A 353 20.01 35.82 -18.94
C ASP A 353 20.98 36.56 -17.99
N PRO A 354 21.94 37.34 -18.50
CA PRO A 354 22.91 38.06 -17.68
C PRO A 354 22.26 38.96 -16.61
N SER A 355 20.98 39.30 -16.78
CA SER A 355 20.20 40.02 -15.76
C SER A 355 20.05 39.23 -14.44
N PHE A 356 20.10 37.89 -14.49
CA PHE A 356 20.02 37.02 -13.30
C PHE A 356 21.34 36.98 -12.49
N GLN A 357 22.46 37.38 -13.10
CA GLN A 357 23.77 37.46 -12.43
C GLN A 357 24.02 38.80 -11.72
N GLN A 358 23.14 39.81 -11.87
CA GLN A 358 23.31 41.12 -11.24
C GLN A 358 22.45 41.38 -10.00
N GLY A 359 21.82 40.35 -9.43
CA GLY A 359 21.19 40.42 -8.11
C GLY A 359 22.22 40.37 -6.99
N ARG A 360 23.00 41.45 -6.79
CA ARG A 360 23.79 41.63 -5.57
C ARG A 360 22.85 41.64 -4.36
N LEU A 361 23.05 40.70 -3.44
CA LEU A 361 22.73 40.91 -2.04
C LEU A 361 23.70 41.96 -1.49
N ALA A 362 23.27 43.21 -1.52
CA ALA A 362 23.62 44.30 -0.61
C ALA A 362 22.56 45.39 -0.75
#